data_AF-A0A653E3U2-F1
#
_entry.id   AF-A0A653E3U2-F1
#
_cell.length_a   1.000
_cell.length_b   1.000
_cell.length_c   1.000
_cell.angle_alpha   90.00
_cell.angle_beta   90.00
_cell.angle_gamma   90.00
#
_symmetry.space_group_name_H-M   'P 1'
#
loop_
_entity.id
_entity.type
_entity.pdbx_description
1 polymer ?
#
loop_
_entity_poly.entity_id
_entity_poly.type
_entity_poly.pdbx_seq_one_letter_code
_entity_poly.pdbx_strand_id
1 'polypeptide(L)'
;MNIRLLLLLTITGLLSACSSAPTAPPAQPEAVLAEPTPAGQNEISGNLLGVPEGAVAEVALLTIGSNGLPFTTLGNIQLQGTGEALPFRVLFNPQAFAKGIRVELRGRANQSGKLILHMPKRVIDSPQSQSVGDLRMVPAP
;
A
#
# COMPACT_ATOMS: atom_id res chain seq x y z
N MET A 1 38.16 19.62 34.47
CA MET A 1 37.45 18.43 33.94
C MET A 1 36.28 18.93 33.09
N ASN A 2 36.47 19.08 31.78
CA ASN A 2 35.55 19.82 30.91
C ASN A 2 34.36 18.95 30.45
N ILE A 3 33.30 18.94 31.26
CA ILE A 3 32.02 18.25 30.99
C ILE A 3 31.40 18.63 29.63
N ARG A 4 31.69 19.82 29.11
CA ARG A 4 31.21 20.28 27.78
C ARG A 4 31.78 19.49 26.60
N LEU A 5 33.01 18.95 26.72
CA LEU A 5 33.62 18.19 25.63
C LEU A 5 33.05 16.76 25.56
N LEU A 6 32.61 16.21 26.69
CA LEU A 6 31.99 14.89 26.75
C LEU A 6 30.57 14.89 26.15
N LEU A 7 29.83 15.99 26.30
CA LEU A 7 28.45 16.14 25.80
C LEU A 7 28.38 16.24 24.27
N LEU A 8 29.40 16.82 23.63
CA LEU A 8 29.47 16.91 22.16
C LEU A 8 29.77 15.56 21.51
N LEU A 9 30.47 14.66 22.22
CA LEU A 9 30.85 13.35 21.69
C LEU A 9 29.70 12.33 21.76
N THR A 10 28.74 12.52 22.66
CA THR A 10 27.55 11.66 22.75
C THR A 10 26.51 12.00 21.67
N ILE A 11 26.32 13.26 21.31
CA ILE A 11 25.31 13.68 20.31
C ILE A 11 25.64 13.13 18.92
N THR A 12 26.91 13.06 18.52
CA THR A 12 27.32 12.49 17.22
C THR A 12 27.17 10.96 17.18
N GLY A 13 27.11 10.28 18.34
CA GLY A 13 26.89 8.83 18.43
C GLY A 13 25.42 8.42 18.27
N LEU A 14 24.47 9.28 18.63
CA LEU A 14 23.04 8.95 18.58
C LEU A 14 22.42 9.02 17.16
N LEU A 15 23.11 9.58 16.16
CA LEU A 15 22.58 9.68 14.79
C LEU A 15 22.73 8.38 13.96
N SER A 16 23.47 7.37 14.44
CA SER A 16 23.74 6.14 13.68
C SER A 16 22.64 5.06 13.79
N ALA A 17 21.60 5.28 14.60
CA ALA A 17 20.67 4.20 14.98
C ALA A 17 19.34 4.16 14.19
N CYS A 18 19.15 4.97 13.15
CA CYS A 18 17.95 4.92 12.30
C CYS A 18 18.30 4.69 10.82
N SER A 19 18.89 3.53 10.53
CA SER A 19 18.86 2.97 9.18
C SER A 19 18.50 1.48 9.25
N SER A 20 17.31 1.20 9.80
CA SER A 20 16.69 -0.11 9.63
C SER A 20 15.72 -0.02 8.45
N ALA A 21 16.20 -0.41 7.28
CA ALA A 21 15.35 -0.70 6.14
C ALA A 21 15.52 -2.19 5.81
N PRO A 22 14.55 -3.06 6.15
CA PRO A 22 14.41 -4.32 5.44
C PRO A 22 13.78 -3.97 4.09
N THR A 23 14.62 -3.71 3.09
CA THR A 23 14.16 -3.78 1.69
C THR A 23 14.19 -5.26 1.34
N ALA A 24 13.09 -5.95 1.58
CA ALA A 24 12.83 -7.18 0.85
C ALA A 24 12.85 -6.84 -0.64
N PRO A 25 13.55 -7.63 -1.49
CA PRO A 25 13.47 -7.45 -2.94
C PRO A 25 12.00 -7.43 -3.36
N PRO A 26 11.56 -6.50 -4.23
CA PRO A 26 10.24 -6.61 -4.82
C PRO A 26 10.20 -7.95 -5.56
N ALA A 27 9.32 -8.84 -5.11
CA ALA A 27 9.04 -10.08 -5.81
C ALA A 27 8.64 -9.71 -7.24
N GLN A 28 9.40 -10.24 -8.19
CA GLN A 28 9.12 -10.17 -9.61
C GLN A 28 7.68 -10.67 -9.84
N PRO A 29 6.90 -10.08 -10.76
CA PRO A 29 5.55 -10.56 -11.07
C PRO A 29 5.65 -11.88 -11.85
N GLU A 30 6.05 -12.93 -11.14
CA GLU A 30 5.81 -14.30 -11.53
C GLU A 30 4.30 -14.48 -11.45
N ALA A 31 3.70 -14.93 -12.55
CA ALA A 31 2.28 -15.15 -12.64
C ALA A 31 1.84 -15.95 -11.40
N VAL A 32 1.12 -15.26 -10.51
CA VAL A 32 0.56 -15.81 -9.27
C VAL A 32 -0.28 -17.02 -9.65
N LEU A 33 0.33 -18.21 -9.61
CA LEU A 33 -0.39 -19.43 -9.30
C LEU A 33 -1.09 -19.11 -7.99
N ALA A 34 -2.40 -18.89 -8.07
CA ALA A 34 -3.21 -18.30 -7.00
C ALA A 34 -2.95 -19.03 -5.68
N GLU A 35 -2.08 -18.45 -4.86
CA GLU A 35 -1.82 -18.99 -3.52
C GLU A 35 -3.15 -19.00 -2.78
N PRO A 36 -3.52 -20.14 -2.16
CA PRO A 36 -4.80 -20.25 -1.49
C PRO A 36 -4.93 -19.14 -0.45
N THR A 37 -6.09 -18.49 -0.40
CA THR A 37 -6.37 -17.47 0.62
C THR A 37 -6.19 -18.09 1.99
N PRO A 38 -5.35 -17.51 2.87
CA PRO A 38 -5.17 -18.05 4.21
C PRO A 38 -6.50 -18.11 4.97
N ALA A 39 -6.66 -19.13 5.80
CA ALA A 39 -7.87 -19.31 6.59
C ALA A 39 -8.16 -18.06 7.44
N GLY A 40 -9.42 -17.61 7.44
CA GLY A 40 -9.84 -16.40 8.16
C GLY A 40 -9.51 -15.07 7.47
N GLN A 41 -8.93 -15.10 6.27
CA GLN A 41 -8.73 -13.92 5.43
C GLN A 41 -9.61 -13.96 4.19
N ASN A 42 -9.94 -12.76 3.68
CA ASN A 42 -10.55 -12.56 2.38
C ASN A 42 -9.63 -11.68 1.52
N GLU A 43 -9.95 -11.57 0.23
CA GLU A 43 -9.11 -10.85 -0.73
C GLU A 43 -9.89 -9.89 -1.63
N ILE A 44 -9.26 -8.76 -1.98
CA ILE A 44 -9.67 -7.93 -3.12
C ILE A 44 -8.61 -8.07 -4.21
N SER A 45 -9.01 -8.51 -5.40
CA SER A 45 -8.09 -8.71 -6.53
C SER A 45 -8.50 -7.93 -7.78
N GLY A 46 -7.56 -7.69 -8.69
CA GLY A 46 -7.82 -6.97 -9.93
C GLY A 46 -6.52 -6.62 -10.66
N ASN A 47 -6.59 -5.66 -11.58
CA ASN A 47 -5.45 -5.18 -12.34
C ASN A 47 -5.36 -3.66 -12.26
N LEU A 48 -4.18 -3.10 -11.98
CA LEU A 48 -3.92 -1.68 -12.15
C LEU A 48 -3.43 -1.40 -13.57
N LEU A 49 -4.03 -0.41 -14.21
CA LEU A 49 -3.65 0.02 -15.56
C LEU A 49 -2.96 1.39 -15.52
N GLY A 50 -1.94 1.56 -16.35
CA GLY A 50 -1.29 2.85 -16.59
C GLY A 50 -0.19 3.23 -15.60
N VAL A 51 0.32 2.28 -14.82
CA VAL A 51 1.50 2.50 -13.97
C VAL A 51 2.76 2.37 -14.84
N PRO A 52 3.58 3.42 -14.99
CA PRO A 52 4.76 3.37 -15.85
C PRO A 52 5.85 2.48 -15.24
N GLU A 53 6.74 2.01 -16.10
CA GLU A 53 7.95 1.29 -15.68
C GLU A 53 8.78 2.13 -14.69
N GLY A 54 9.27 1.48 -13.63
CA GLY A 54 10.10 2.14 -12.61
C GLY A 54 9.33 2.97 -11.58
N ALA A 55 8.01 3.13 -11.71
CA ALA A 55 7.18 3.65 -10.62
C ALA A 55 6.87 2.55 -9.59
N VAL A 56 6.57 2.94 -8.35
CA VAL A 56 6.10 2.05 -7.29
C VAL A 56 4.63 2.37 -7.03
N ALA A 57 3.75 1.41 -7.30
CA ALA A 57 2.33 1.51 -6.99
C ALA A 57 2.03 0.91 -5.62
N GLU A 58 1.11 1.52 -4.88
CA GLU A 58 0.57 1.01 -3.63
C GLU A 58 -0.96 0.93 -3.76
N VAL A 59 -1.52 -0.20 -3.34
CA VAL A 59 -2.98 -0.42 -3.25
C VAL A 59 -3.31 -0.70 -1.80
N ALA A 60 -4.32 -0.01 -1.28
CA ALA A 60 -4.77 -0.17 0.09
C ALA A 60 -6.30 -0.25 0.17
N LEU A 61 -6.78 -1.13 1.04
CA LEU A 61 -8.17 -1.21 1.47
C LEU A 61 -8.30 -0.43 2.77
N LEU A 62 -9.16 0.58 2.79
CA LEU A 62 -9.23 1.59 3.86
C LEU A 62 -10.66 1.73 4.36
N THR A 63 -10.85 1.84 5.67
CA THR A 63 -12.07 2.42 6.23
C THR A 63 -12.04 3.92 6.10
N ILE A 64 -13.21 4.51 5.89
CA ILE A 64 -13.38 5.96 5.76
C ILE A 64 -14.17 6.50 6.94
N GLY A 65 -13.62 7.51 7.60
CA GLY A 65 -14.26 8.20 8.71
C GLY A 65 -15.44 9.08 8.26
N SER A 66 -16.20 9.59 9.23
CA SER A 66 -17.33 10.49 9.00
C SER A 66 -16.94 11.81 8.33
N ASN A 67 -15.68 12.25 8.50
CA ASN A 67 -15.10 13.41 7.81
C ASN A 67 -14.73 13.13 6.33
N GLY A 68 -14.97 11.92 5.83
CA GLY A 68 -14.66 11.51 4.45
C GLY A 68 -13.18 11.20 4.21
N LEU A 69 -12.34 11.20 5.26
CA LEU A 69 -10.92 10.89 5.18
C LEU A 69 -10.64 9.42 5.53
N PRO A 70 -9.57 8.82 4.97
CA PRO A 70 -9.09 7.52 5.43
C PRO A 70 -8.90 7.50 6.95
N PHE A 71 -9.39 6.44 7.60
CA PHE A 71 -9.33 6.28 9.05
C PHE A 71 -8.44 5.10 9.46
N THR A 72 -8.61 3.93 8.85
CA THR A 72 -7.81 2.72 9.16
C THR A 72 -7.52 1.93 7.91
N THR A 73 -6.32 1.36 7.81
CA THR A 73 -5.96 0.41 6.74
C THR A 73 -6.34 -1.01 7.14
N LEU A 74 -7.13 -1.67 6.31
CA LEU A 74 -7.54 -3.07 6.47
C LEU A 74 -6.56 -4.04 5.82
N GLY A 75 -5.86 -3.59 4.77
CA GLY A 75 -4.81 -4.32 4.07
C GLY A 75 -4.16 -3.44 3.00
N ASN A 76 -2.90 -3.72 2.67
CA ASN A 76 -2.17 -2.99 1.63
C ASN A 76 -1.09 -3.85 0.98
N ILE A 77 -0.72 -3.51 -0.24
CA ILE A 77 0.42 -4.07 -0.96
C ILE A 77 1.17 -2.99 -1.74
N GLN A 78 2.40 -3.29 -2.12
CA GLN A 78 3.18 -2.51 -3.08
C GLN A 78 3.52 -3.35 -4.31
N LEU A 79 3.55 -2.72 -5.48
CA LEU A 79 3.79 -3.33 -6.78
C LEU A 79 4.82 -2.50 -7.55
N GLN A 80 5.79 -3.18 -8.15
CA GLN A 80 6.74 -2.54 -9.04
C GLN A 80 6.09 -2.32 -10.41
N GLY A 81 6.11 -1.07 -10.89
CA GLY A 81 5.63 -0.70 -12.21
C GLY A 81 6.49 -1.30 -13.30
N THR A 82 5.85 -2.00 -14.25
CA THR A 82 6.47 -2.64 -15.41
C THR A 82 6.07 -1.98 -16.73
N GLY A 83 5.18 -0.97 -16.70
CA GLY A 83 4.56 -0.39 -17.91
C GLY A 83 3.36 -1.19 -18.43
N GLU A 84 3.19 -2.44 -17.98
CA GLU A 84 2.08 -3.32 -18.33
C GLU A 84 0.95 -3.28 -17.29
N ALA A 85 -0.14 -4.01 -17.54
CA ALA A 85 -1.19 -4.22 -16.54
C ALA A 85 -0.62 -4.95 -15.31
N LEU A 86 -0.82 -4.39 -14.11
CA LEU A 86 -0.28 -4.93 -12.87
C LEU A 86 -1.37 -5.68 -12.08
N PRO A 87 -1.37 -7.02 -12.06
CA PRO A 87 -2.27 -7.77 -11.21
C PRO A 87 -1.99 -7.47 -9.73
N PHE A 88 -3.04 -7.39 -8.93
CA PHE A 88 -2.93 -7.16 -7.50
C PHE A 88 -3.85 -8.07 -6.69
N ARG A 89 -3.46 -8.31 -5.44
CA ARG A 89 -4.22 -9.05 -4.44
C ARG A 89 -4.01 -8.41 -3.07
N VAL A 90 -5.06 -7.85 -2.48
CA VAL A 90 -5.03 -7.28 -1.12
C VAL A 90 -5.77 -8.22 -0.18
N LEU A 91 -5.04 -8.86 0.73
CA LEU A 91 -5.61 -9.66 1.81
C LEU A 91 -6.12 -8.77 2.94
N PHE A 92 -7.22 -9.18 3.59
CA PHE A 92 -7.77 -8.48 4.74
C PHE A 92 -8.54 -9.43 5.67
N ASN A 93 -8.66 -9.05 6.94
CA ASN A 93 -9.55 -9.72 7.89
C ASN A 93 -11.00 -9.24 7.66
N PRO A 94 -11.94 -10.12 7.24
CA PRO A 94 -13.32 -9.72 6.98
C PRO A 94 -14.09 -9.27 8.23
N GLN A 95 -13.64 -9.66 9.43
CA GLN A 95 -14.27 -9.20 10.68
C GLN A 95 -14.01 -7.72 10.95
N ALA A 96 -13.03 -7.09 10.29
CA ALA A 96 -12.74 -5.67 10.40
C ALA A 96 -13.71 -4.78 9.60
N PHE A 97 -14.55 -5.36 8.74
CA PHE A 97 -15.66 -4.65 8.09
C PHE A 97 -16.80 -4.45 9.10
N ALA A 98 -16.70 -3.42 9.92
CA ALA A 98 -17.80 -3.06 10.82
C ALA A 98 -19.01 -2.55 10.02
N LYS A 99 -20.22 -2.90 10.47
CA LYS A 99 -21.47 -2.47 9.83
C LYS A 99 -21.57 -0.93 9.80
N GLY A 100 -21.96 -0.40 8.64
CA GLY A 100 -22.18 1.04 8.46
C GLY A 100 -20.91 1.88 8.26
N ILE A 101 -19.72 1.27 8.26
CA ILE A 101 -18.48 1.96 7.89
C ILE A 101 -18.27 1.82 6.38
N ARG A 102 -17.99 2.95 5.72
CA ARG A 102 -17.62 2.95 4.30
C ARG A 102 -16.20 2.41 4.15
N VAL A 103 -16.03 1.41 3.29
CA VAL A 103 -14.72 0.88 2.91
C VAL A 103 -14.41 1.27 1.47
N GLU A 104 -13.19 1.74 1.22
CA GLU A 104 -12.71 2.10 -0.09
C GLU A 104 -11.39 1.39 -0.41
N LEU A 105 -11.27 0.90 -1.65
CA LEU A 105 -10.00 0.56 -2.26
C LEU A 105 -9.40 1.85 -2.86
N ARG A 106 -8.15 2.13 -2.51
CA ARG A 106 -7.38 3.28 -3.01
C ARG A 106 -6.05 2.81 -3.58
N GLY A 107 -5.59 3.53 -4.59
CA GLY A 107 -4.30 3.29 -5.23
C GLY A 107 -3.53 4.58 -5.43
N ARG A 108 -2.21 4.52 -5.32
CA ARG A 108 -1.29 5.62 -5.63
C ARG A 108 -0.03 5.07 -6.29
N ALA A 109 0.63 5.86 -7.13
CA ALA A 109 1.94 5.50 -7.66
C ALA A 109 2.94 6.64 -7.52
N ASN A 110 4.15 6.30 -7.09
CA ASN A 110 5.25 7.23 -6.91
C ASN A 110 6.39 6.90 -7.86
N GLN A 111 7.06 7.92 -8.38
CA GLN A 111 8.30 7.76 -9.14
C GLN A 111 9.32 8.76 -8.61
N SER A 112 10.51 8.27 -8.25
CA SER A 112 11.57 9.09 -7.65
C SER A 112 11.09 9.94 -6.45
N GLY A 113 10.26 9.34 -5.59
CA GLY A 113 9.71 10.00 -4.40
C GLY A 113 8.55 10.99 -4.66
N LYS A 114 8.15 11.19 -5.91
CA LYS A 114 7.02 12.05 -6.29
C LYS A 114 5.77 11.22 -6.56
N LEU A 115 4.64 11.60 -5.97
CA LEU A 115 3.33 11.08 -6.35
C LEU A 115 3.01 11.52 -7.78
N ILE A 116 2.87 10.55 -8.69
CA ILE A 116 2.60 10.82 -10.12
C ILE A 116 1.20 10.40 -10.55
N LEU A 117 0.61 9.41 -9.87
CA LEU A 117 -0.71 8.87 -10.21
C LEU A 117 -1.52 8.57 -8.96
N HIS A 118 -2.85 8.66 -9.09
CA HIS A 118 -3.81 8.12 -8.13
C HIS A 118 -4.85 7.27 -8.84
N MET A 119 -5.48 6.37 -8.09
CA MET A 119 -6.65 5.63 -8.54
C MET A 119 -7.92 6.40 -8.17
N PRO A 120 -8.95 6.48 -9.03
CA PRO A 120 -10.27 6.90 -8.60
C PRO A 120 -10.78 6.06 -7.42
N LYS A 121 -11.48 6.68 -6.48
CA LYS A 121 -12.00 5.97 -5.29
C LYS A 121 -12.93 4.84 -5.71
N ARG A 122 -12.69 3.64 -5.19
CA ARG A 122 -13.56 2.48 -5.43
C ARG A 122 -14.16 2.02 -4.11
N VAL A 123 -15.48 2.12 -3.97
CA VAL A 123 -16.20 1.62 -2.79
C VAL A 123 -16.24 0.09 -2.83
N ILE A 124 -16.11 -0.55 -1.67
CA ILE A 124 -16.18 -1.99 -1.48
C ILE A 124 -17.31 -2.30 -0.50
N ASP A 125 -18.43 -2.80 -1.02
CA ASP A 125 -19.68 -2.97 -0.25
C ASP A 125 -19.78 -4.32 0.48
N SER A 126 -18.93 -5.30 0.11
CA SER A 126 -18.94 -6.64 0.67
C SER A 126 -17.60 -6.99 1.32
N PRO A 127 -17.59 -7.59 2.52
CA PRO A 127 -16.38 -8.11 3.14
C PRO A 127 -15.93 -9.44 2.53
N GLN A 128 -16.62 -9.97 1.52
CA GLN A 128 -16.25 -11.23 0.87
C GLN A 128 -15.12 -11.03 -0.15
N SER A 129 -14.43 -12.12 -0.44
CA SER A 129 -13.45 -12.15 -1.52
C SER A 129 -14.10 -11.77 -2.85
N GLN A 130 -13.50 -10.82 -3.57
CA GLN A 130 -14.04 -10.34 -4.85
C GLN A 130 -12.95 -9.79 -5.76
N SER A 131 -13.17 -9.95 -7.06
CA SER A 131 -12.40 -9.27 -8.09
C SER A 131 -13.08 -7.97 -8.49
N VAL A 132 -12.31 -6.89 -8.60
CA VAL A 132 -12.79 -5.56 -9.01
C VAL A 132 -12.42 -5.21 -10.46
N GLY A 133 -11.78 -6.15 -11.17
CA GLY A 133 -11.37 -6.00 -12.57
C GLY A 133 -10.27 -4.95 -12.78
N ASP A 134 -10.32 -4.30 -13.93
CA ASP A 134 -9.34 -3.31 -14.35
C ASP A 134 -9.60 -1.93 -13.73
N LEU A 135 -8.59 -1.41 -13.02
CA LEU A 135 -8.61 -0.11 -12.37
C LEU A 135 -7.56 0.79 -13.00
N ARG A 136 -8.00 1.87 -13.64
CA ARG A 136 -7.09 2.82 -14.30
C ARG A 136 -6.55 3.85 -13.32
N MET A 137 -5.24 3.97 -13.29
CA MET A 137 -4.54 5.06 -12.63
C MET A 137 -4.65 6.33 -13.48
N VAL A 138 -4.85 7.47 -12.83
CA VAL A 138 -4.93 8.79 -13.47
C VAL A 138 -3.87 9.72 -12.88
N PRO A 139 -3.44 10.77 -13.61
CA PRO A 139 -2.49 11.75 -13.09
C PRO A 139 -2.89 12.30 -11.72
N ALA A 140 -1.91 12.40 -10.83
CA ALA A 140 -2.09 13.10 -9.56
C ALA A 140 -2.24 14.61 -9.80
N PRO A 141 -3.06 15.32 -8.98
CA PRO A 141 -3.25 16.77 -9.08
C PRO A 141 -1.99 17.56 -8.71
#